data_AF-A0A951YJN3-F1
#
_entry.id   AF-A0A951YJN3-F1
#
_cell.length_a   1.000
_cell.length_b   1.000
_cell.length_c   1.000
_cell.angle_alpha   90.00
_cell.angle_beta   90.00
_cell.angle_gamma   90.00
#
_symmetry.space_group_name_H-M   'P 1'
#
loop_
_entity.id
_entity.type
_entity.pdbx_description
1 polymer ?
#
loop_
_entity_poly.entity_id
_entity_poly.type
_entity_poly.pdbx_seq_one_letter_code
_entity_poly.pdbx_strand_id
1 'polypeptide(L)'
;MTLAGLRTRGALRALAARPVWLVAALTLLGALGLGIFRGTRAAVAWLYAYPLVGSIAPAVVQRSLEGLFLVLMAAVLFSVLVASIGTVYGSADLEFLLALPTSSARVFAMKVVELFVNTAGLPLVLTVPALAGVGAALSAHPGYYLVATVAAAALYSLPVTVGALLALALVRFAPAGRVREVATAVSIGAAALALLGLRALRPERLARLDLQDADAFESFLAAFARLDVGWLPPAWATKASWAAIGGEPSAAAAALAGAAVAGLLLTAGAARLAFVRGWVRSVDSPPAPRRRPARPAPAWERALTRALGATGAILAKDARVFVRDVQQWSQAVVLLALAGVYLLSLAAIPVPTQQFRDVVGAFNIAFVSFIVAGVALRVAYPSVAYEAGSYWLVQVQPLRATQLVAAKFLLVLPVMLGFALTLGLAAGRLLDLSPALAFGAPVTAALSALALTGLAVGMGAANPRFEYTNANELALTPGAMAFMAIALAYAALTTLLLARPAWLAVGARAGGYWTSPEGLAVLG
;
A
#
# COMPACT_ATOMS: atom_id res chain seq x y z
N MET A 1 -4.22 -27.94 22.11
CA MET A 1 -4.39 -27.22 20.82
C MET A 1 -3.18 -26.35 20.59
N THR A 2 -2.59 -26.34 19.39
CA THR A 2 -1.45 -25.46 19.08
C THR A 2 -1.90 -24.01 18.98
N LEU A 3 -1.03 -23.06 19.34
CA LEU A 3 -1.30 -21.62 19.28
C LEU A 3 -1.70 -21.18 17.86
N ALA A 4 -1.03 -21.74 16.85
CA ALA A 4 -1.41 -21.58 15.44
C ALA A 4 -2.84 -22.09 15.16
N GLY A 5 -3.20 -23.27 15.68
CA GLY A 5 -4.54 -23.85 15.52
C GLY A 5 -5.67 -23.03 16.16
N LEU A 6 -5.39 -22.34 17.28
CA LEU A 6 -6.36 -21.43 17.92
C LEU A 6 -6.59 -20.18 17.06
N ARG A 7 -5.51 -19.54 16.59
CA ARG A 7 -5.59 -18.36 15.72
C ARG A 7 -6.24 -18.67 14.37
N THR A 8 -5.91 -19.80 13.73
CA THR A 8 -6.52 -20.18 12.45
C THR A 8 -8.00 -20.49 12.61
N ARG A 9 -8.41 -21.19 13.67
CA ARG A 9 -9.84 -21.40 13.96
C ARG A 9 -10.57 -20.08 14.26
N GLY A 10 -9.94 -19.16 15.00
CA GLY A 10 -10.47 -17.83 15.24
C GLY A 10 -10.67 -17.05 13.95
N ALA A 11 -9.66 -17.02 13.07
CA ALA A 11 -9.73 -16.38 11.77
C ALA A 11 -10.81 -17.02 10.88
N LEU A 12 -10.86 -18.35 10.78
CA LEU A 12 -11.87 -19.05 9.98
C LEU A 12 -13.29 -18.79 10.49
N ARG A 13 -13.50 -18.80 11.81
CA ARG A 13 -14.80 -18.44 12.41
C ARG A 13 -15.16 -16.98 12.16
N ALA A 14 -14.18 -16.07 12.25
CA ALA A 14 -14.40 -14.66 11.96
C ALA A 14 -14.75 -14.40 10.49
N LEU A 15 -14.11 -15.12 9.56
CA LEU A 15 -14.42 -15.09 8.13
C LEU A 15 -15.83 -15.69 7.87
N ALA A 16 -16.15 -16.82 8.51
CA ALA A 16 -17.44 -17.51 8.35
C ALA A 16 -18.62 -16.76 8.99
N ALA A 17 -18.37 -15.91 10.00
CA ALA A 17 -19.42 -15.16 10.70
C ALA A 17 -20.15 -14.15 9.80
N ARG A 18 -19.55 -13.72 8.67
CA ARG A 18 -20.14 -12.75 7.74
C ARG A 18 -20.00 -13.25 6.29
N PRO A 19 -20.77 -14.29 5.90
CA PRO A 19 -20.56 -15.00 4.64
C PRO A 19 -20.81 -14.13 3.42
N VAL A 20 -21.77 -13.20 3.46
CA VAL A 20 -22.08 -12.31 2.33
C VAL A 20 -20.89 -11.41 1.97
N TRP A 21 -20.28 -10.79 2.98
CA TRP A 21 -19.09 -9.94 2.80
C TRP A 21 -17.87 -10.73 2.35
N LEU A 22 -17.71 -11.95 2.87
CA LEU A 22 -16.63 -12.84 2.46
C LEU A 22 -16.81 -13.27 1.00
N VAL A 23 -18.00 -13.71 0.60
CA VAL A 23 -18.30 -14.10 -0.78
C VAL A 23 -18.10 -12.91 -1.70
N ALA A 24 -18.62 -11.72 -1.37
CA ALA A 24 -18.40 -10.51 -2.15
C ALA A 24 -16.91 -10.15 -2.26
N ALA A 25 -16.14 -10.23 -1.18
CA ALA A 25 -14.70 -9.98 -1.21
C ALA A 25 -13.97 -10.98 -2.11
N LEU A 26 -14.28 -12.27 -1.99
CA LEU A 26 -13.66 -13.34 -2.78
C LEU A 26 -14.03 -13.24 -4.26
N THR A 27 -15.28 -12.93 -4.59
CA THR A 27 -15.71 -12.76 -5.98
C THR A 27 -15.05 -11.54 -6.61
N LEU A 28 -14.99 -10.41 -5.89
CA LEU A 28 -14.36 -9.20 -6.40
C LEU A 28 -12.83 -9.34 -6.52
N LEU A 29 -12.15 -9.92 -5.52
CA LEU A 29 -10.71 -10.20 -5.59
C LEU A 29 -10.40 -11.25 -6.67
N GLY A 30 -11.25 -12.25 -6.84
CA GLY A 30 -11.15 -13.23 -7.92
C GLY A 30 -11.31 -12.58 -9.29
N ALA A 31 -12.31 -11.71 -9.47
CA ALA A 31 -12.51 -10.96 -10.71
C ALA A 31 -11.32 -10.03 -11.02
N LEU A 32 -10.81 -9.34 -10.01
CA LEU A 32 -9.59 -8.52 -10.12
C LEU A 32 -8.37 -9.38 -10.51
N GLY A 33 -8.18 -10.51 -9.84
CA GLY A 33 -7.10 -11.45 -10.15
C GLY A 33 -7.18 -11.98 -11.58
N LEU A 34 -8.38 -12.34 -12.04
CA LEU A 34 -8.62 -12.72 -13.43
C LEU A 34 -8.35 -11.59 -14.42
N GLY A 35 -8.70 -10.34 -14.06
CA GLY A 35 -8.37 -9.14 -14.83
C GLY A 35 -6.87 -8.95 -14.97
N ILE A 36 -6.12 -9.01 -13.87
CA ILE A 36 -4.65 -8.92 -13.85
C ILE A 36 -4.02 -10.04 -14.68
N PHE A 37 -4.49 -11.27 -14.50
CA PHE A 37 -4.03 -12.44 -15.26
C PHE A 37 -4.23 -12.26 -16.77
N ARG A 38 -5.46 -11.91 -17.19
CA ARG A 38 -5.79 -11.70 -18.60
C ARG A 38 -5.03 -10.52 -19.19
N GLY A 39 -4.96 -9.41 -18.46
CA GLY A 39 -4.23 -8.21 -18.87
C GLY A 39 -2.74 -8.49 -19.07
N THR A 40 -2.12 -9.19 -18.11
CA THR A 40 -0.70 -9.53 -18.18
C THR A 40 -0.42 -10.52 -19.32
N ARG A 41 -1.27 -11.54 -19.48
CA ARG A 41 -1.16 -12.49 -20.60
C ARG A 41 -1.27 -11.80 -21.95
N ALA A 42 -2.25 -10.89 -22.11
CA ALA A 42 -2.45 -10.14 -23.34
C ALA A 42 -1.28 -9.18 -23.62
N ALA A 43 -0.77 -8.49 -22.60
CA ALA A 43 0.37 -7.57 -22.74
C ALA A 43 1.64 -8.32 -23.16
N VAL A 44 1.94 -9.47 -22.55
CA VAL A 44 3.10 -10.29 -22.93
C VAL A 44 2.92 -10.86 -24.34
N ALA A 45 1.75 -11.41 -24.67
CA ALA A 45 1.50 -11.95 -26.01
C ALA A 45 1.61 -10.86 -27.10
N TRP A 46 1.08 -9.67 -26.83
CA TRP A 46 1.20 -8.51 -27.73
C TRP A 46 2.66 -8.11 -27.94
N LEU A 47 3.46 -8.07 -26.87
CA LEU A 47 4.87 -7.71 -26.94
C LEU A 47 5.68 -8.70 -27.79
N TYR A 48 5.41 -10.00 -27.67
CA TYR A 48 6.07 -11.04 -28.48
C TYR A 48 5.58 -11.08 -29.94
N ALA A 49 4.33 -10.66 -30.19
CA ALA A 49 3.79 -10.56 -31.55
C ALA A 49 4.22 -9.30 -32.30
N TYR A 50 4.85 -8.33 -31.63
CA TYR A 50 5.20 -7.04 -32.22
C TYR A 50 6.46 -7.15 -33.12
N PRO A 51 6.36 -6.86 -34.43
CA PRO A 51 7.42 -7.19 -35.42
C PRO A 51 8.79 -6.54 -35.16
N LEU A 52 8.84 -5.37 -34.51
CA LEU A 52 10.07 -4.61 -34.24
C LEU A 52 10.74 -4.95 -32.90
N VAL A 53 10.11 -5.75 -32.03
CA VAL A 53 10.55 -5.96 -30.64
C VAL A 53 10.82 -7.43 -30.30
N GLY A 54 10.63 -8.36 -31.25
CA GLY A 54 10.73 -9.80 -31.01
C GLY A 54 12.03 -10.27 -30.35
N SER A 55 13.19 -9.69 -30.71
CA SER A 55 14.49 -10.02 -30.12
C SER A 55 14.69 -9.45 -28.70
N ILE A 56 13.99 -8.37 -28.36
CA ILE A 56 14.14 -7.61 -27.10
C ILE A 56 13.00 -7.97 -26.11
N ALA A 57 11.90 -8.54 -26.60
CA ALA A 57 10.71 -8.89 -25.81
C ALA A 57 11.04 -9.73 -24.56
N PRO A 58 11.91 -10.77 -24.60
CA PRO A 58 12.29 -11.50 -23.40
C PRO A 58 12.96 -10.62 -22.33
N ALA A 59 13.89 -9.76 -22.74
CA ALA A 59 14.59 -8.84 -21.84
C ALA A 59 13.60 -7.84 -21.21
N VAL A 60 12.66 -7.31 -22.00
CA VAL A 60 11.65 -6.35 -21.51
C VAL A 60 10.72 -7.00 -20.50
N VAL A 61 10.22 -8.22 -20.75
CA VAL A 61 9.37 -8.92 -19.76
C VAL A 61 10.15 -9.23 -18.49
N GLN A 62 11.38 -9.72 -18.61
CA GLN A 62 12.22 -10.01 -17.45
C GLN A 62 12.49 -8.75 -16.61
N ARG A 63 12.83 -7.62 -17.25
CA ARG A 63 13.06 -6.36 -16.54
C ARG A 63 11.78 -5.78 -15.96
N SER A 64 10.64 -5.97 -16.63
CA SER A 64 9.32 -5.54 -16.11
C SER A 64 8.93 -6.32 -14.86
N LEU A 65 9.21 -7.63 -14.83
CA LEU A 65 9.05 -8.47 -13.64
C LEU A 65 9.98 -8.01 -12.50
N GLU A 66 11.24 -7.70 -12.80
CA GLU A 66 12.18 -7.16 -11.81
C GLU A 66 11.70 -5.82 -11.23
N GLY A 67 11.21 -4.92 -12.09
CA GLY A 67 10.61 -3.66 -11.69
C GLY A 67 9.38 -3.85 -10.80
N LEU A 68 8.49 -4.78 -11.17
CA LEU A 68 7.31 -5.15 -10.37
C LEU A 68 7.74 -5.64 -8.98
N PHE A 69 8.68 -6.57 -8.90
CA PHE A 69 9.19 -7.09 -7.64
C PHE A 69 9.87 -6.02 -6.79
N LEU A 70 10.64 -5.12 -7.41
CA LEU A 70 11.32 -4.03 -6.74
C LEU A 70 10.30 -3.05 -6.12
N VAL A 71 9.32 -2.60 -6.90
CA VAL A 71 8.30 -1.65 -6.44
C VAL A 71 7.47 -2.26 -5.30
N LEU A 72 7.05 -3.52 -5.44
CA LEU A 72 6.26 -4.20 -4.41
C LEU A 72 7.10 -4.51 -3.17
N MET A 73 8.36 -4.92 -3.32
CA MET A 73 9.28 -5.09 -2.19
C MET A 73 9.50 -3.77 -1.44
N ALA A 74 9.70 -2.67 -2.15
CA ALA A 74 9.84 -1.34 -1.54
C ALA A 74 8.56 -0.93 -0.79
N ALA A 75 7.38 -1.15 -1.39
CA ALA A 75 6.10 -0.88 -0.74
C ALA A 75 5.92 -1.72 0.55
N VAL A 76 6.28 -3.01 0.52
CA VAL A 76 6.28 -3.89 1.71
C VAL A 76 7.26 -3.38 2.75
N LEU A 77 8.49 -2.99 2.35
CA LEU A 77 9.50 -2.46 3.27
C LEU A 77 8.98 -1.23 4.02
N PHE A 78 8.42 -0.24 3.32
CA PHE A 78 7.83 0.93 3.96
C PHE A 78 6.68 0.57 4.90
N SER A 79 5.80 -0.35 4.47
CA SER A 79 4.69 -0.79 5.30
C SER A 79 5.16 -1.49 6.58
N VAL A 80 6.21 -2.30 6.49
CA VAL A 80 6.77 -3.05 7.60
C VAL A 80 7.48 -2.15 8.62
N LEU A 81 8.19 -1.11 8.17
CA LEU A 81 8.88 -0.17 9.08
C LEU A 81 7.93 0.45 10.10
N VAL A 82 6.70 0.76 9.68
CA VAL A 82 5.66 1.33 10.56
C VAL A 82 4.85 0.25 11.29
N ALA A 83 4.51 -0.84 10.60
CA ALA A 83 3.64 -1.87 11.14
C ALA A 83 4.33 -2.75 12.20
N SER A 84 5.64 -2.94 12.09
CA SER A 84 6.41 -3.91 12.90
C SER A 84 6.23 -3.70 14.40
N ILE A 85 6.31 -2.47 14.91
CA ILE A 85 6.18 -2.22 16.36
C ILE A 85 4.76 -2.43 16.85
N GLY A 86 3.78 -1.90 16.11
CA GLY A 86 2.37 -2.09 16.43
C GLY A 86 2.02 -3.57 16.50
N THR A 87 2.45 -4.36 15.52
CA THR A 87 2.13 -5.78 15.45
C THR A 87 2.93 -6.65 16.43
N VAL A 88 4.23 -6.39 16.63
CA VAL A 88 5.10 -7.24 17.47
C VAL A 88 4.98 -6.93 18.96
N TYR A 89 4.85 -5.65 19.33
CA TYR A 89 4.85 -5.20 20.73
C TYR A 89 3.59 -4.45 21.16
N GLY A 90 2.86 -3.84 20.21
CA GLY A 90 1.68 -3.03 20.49
C GLY A 90 0.35 -3.80 20.52
N SER A 91 0.38 -5.12 20.31
CA SER A 91 -0.82 -5.93 20.19
C SER A 91 -1.42 -6.27 21.55
N ALA A 92 -2.71 -6.00 21.75
CA ALA A 92 -3.40 -6.19 23.03
C ALA A 92 -3.43 -7.64 23.52
N ASP A 93 -3.32 -8.62 22.61
CA ASP A 93 -3.27 -10.04 22.93
C ASP A 93 -1.91 -10.51 23.47
N LEU A 94 -0.87 -9.67 23.41
CA LEU A 94 0.48 -10.07 23.80
C LEU A 94 0.58 -10.44 25.28
N GLU A 95 -0.11 -9.71 26.16
CA GLU A 95 -0.13 -10.01 27.61
C GLU A 95 -0.71 -11.39 27.88
N PHE A 96 -1.84 -11.70 27.24
CA PHE A 96 -2.48 -13.01 27.32
C PHE A 96 -1.58 -14.12 26.74
N LEU A 97 -0.96 -13.89 25.59
CA LEU A 97 -0.12 -14.88 24.91
C LEU A 97 1.16 -15.21 25.69
N LEU A 98 1.73 -14.22 26.38
CA LEU A 98 2.90 -14.40 27.24
C LEU A 98 2.56 -15.04 28.60
N ALA A 99 1.32 -14.92 29.06
CA ALA A 99 0.83 -15.61 30.26
C ALA A 99 0.55 -17.11 30.00
N LEU A 100 0.34 -17.52 28.75
CA LEU A 100 0.18 -18.93 28.39
C LEU A 100 1.50 -19.70 28.54
N PRO A 101 1.47 -21.01 28.86
CA PRO A 101 2.65 -21.86 28.96
C PRO A 101 3.22 -22.21 27.57
N THR A 102 3.56 -21.19 26.79
CA THR A 102 4.14 -21.29 25.46
C THR A 102 5.45 -20.54 25.41
N SER A 103 6.45 -21.09 24.73
CA SER A 103 7.75 -20.43 24.59
C SER A 103 7.60 -19.07 23.91
N SER A 104 8.25 -18.03 24.43
CA SER A 104 8.21 -16.67 23.86
C SER A 104 8.66 -16.62 22.40
N ALA A 105 9.58 -17.50 21.98
CA ALA A 105 10.00 -17.64 20.58
C ALA A 105 8.85 -18.03 19.65
N ARG A 106 7.90 -18.86 20.12
CA ARG A 106 6.71 -19.27 19.35
C ARG A 106 5.69 -18.14 19.27
N VAL A 107 5.51 -17.36 20.34
CA VAL A 107 4.69 -16.15 20.34
C VAL A 107 5.26 -15.14 19.34
N PHE A 108 6.58 -14.90 19.39
CA PHE A 108 7.25 -14.01 18.45
C PHE A 108 7.13 -14.49 17.00
N ALA A 109 7.38 -15.77 16.72
CA ALA A 109 7.22 -16.33 15.38
C ALA A 109 5.80 -16.13 14.84
N MET A 110 4.79 -16.31 15.70
CA MET A 110 3.39 -16.01 15.34
C MET A 110 3.19 -14.53 15.00
N LYS A 111 3.77 -13.60 15.79
CA LYS A 111 3.71 -12.16 15.49
C LYS A 111 4.45 -11.76 14.23
N VAL A 112 5.55 -12.44 13.87
CA VAL A 112 6.24 -12.25 12.59
C VAL A 112 5.38 -12.73 11.42
N VAL A 113 4.69 -13.87 11.56
CA VAL A 113 3.73 -14.33 10.55
C VAL A 113 2.55 -13.35 10.42
N GLU A 114 2.04 -12.84 11.54
CA GLU A 114 1.00 -11.79 11.56
C GLU A 114 1.49 -10.53 10.83
N LEU A 115 2.74 -10.11 11.07
CA LEU A 115 3.37 -8.99 10.38
C LEU A 115 3.48 -9.25 8.87
N PHE A 116 3.90 -10.45 8.46
CA PHE A 116 3.97 -10.83 7.05
C PHE A 116 2.59 -10.76 6.39
N VAL A 117 1.58 -11.39 6.98
CA VAL A 117 0.21 -11.41 6.42
C VAL A 117 -0.36 -9.99 6.31
N ASN A 118 -0.15 -9.15 7.34
CA ASN A 118 -0.65 -7.77 7.36
C ASN A 118 0.04 -6.83 6.36
N THR A 119 1.30 -7.08 6.00
CA THR A 119 2.09 -6.15 5.17
C THR A 119 2.38 -6.67 3.76
N ALA A 120 2.67 -7.96 3.63
CA ALA A 120 3.00 -8.63 2.37
C ALA A 120 1.86 -9.49 1.81
N GLY A 121 0.81 -9.77 2.59
CA GLY A 121 -0.31 -10.62 2.16
C GLY A 121 -1.03 -10.09 0.92
N LEU A 122 -1.47 -8.83 0.93
CA LEU A 122 -2.14 -8.21 -0.22
C LEU A 122 -1.20 -8.07 -1.44
N PRO A 123 0.04 -7.55 -1.31
CA PRO A 123 1.01 -7.56 -2.41
C PRO A 123 1.21 -8.96 -3.03
N LEU A 124 1.32 -10.01 -2.21
CA LEU A 124 1.48 -11.38 -2.69
C LEU A 124 0.24 -11.85 -3.48
N VAL A 125 -0.96 -11.60 -2.98
CA VAL A 125 -2.23 -11.92 -3.67
C VAL A 125 -2.34 -11.23 -5.02
N LEU A 126 -1.85 -9.98 -5.15
CA LEU A 126 -1.85 -9.26 -6.43
C LEU A 126 -0.71 -9.71 -7.37
N THR A 127 0.41 -10.18 -6.83
CA THR A 127 1.57 -10.62 -7.63
C THR A 127 1.32 -11.97 -8.29
N VAL A 128 0.65 -12.90 -7.61
CA VAL A 128 0.44 -14.27 -8.11
C VAL A 128 -0.31 -14.32 -9.46
N PRO A 129 -1.45 -13.62 -9.65
CA PRO A 129 -2.13 -13.59 -10.95
C PRO A 129 -1.30 -12.97 -12.07
N ALA A 130 -0.48 -11.96 -11.75
CA ALA A 130 0.44 -11.35 -12.73
C ALA A 130 1.50 -12.36 -13.18
N LEU A 131 2.15 -13.06 -12.23
CA LEU A 131 3.10 -14.12 -12.53
C LEU A 131 2.46 -15.26 -13.34
N ALA A 132 1.25 -15.66 -12.97
CA ALA A 132 0.49 -16.67 -13.71
C ALA A 132 0.20 -16.24 -15.16
N GLY A 133 -0.08 -14.95 -15.38
CA GLY A 133 -0.28 -14.37 -16.70
C GLY A 133 0.97 -14.45 -17.57
N VAL A 134 2.14 -14.15 -16.99
CA VAL A 134 3.44 -14.31 -17.68
C VAL A 134 3.71 -15.78 -18.02
N GLY A 135 3.53 -16.69 -17.06
CA GLY A 135 3.74 -18.12 -17.29
C GLY A 135 2.81 -18.69 -18.37
N ALA A 136 1.54 -18.28 -18.38
CA ALA A 136 0.57 -18.70 -19.40
C ALA A 136 0.83 -18.10 -20.79
N ALA A 137 1.41 -16.90 -20.87
CA ALA A 137 1.77 -16.29 -22.16
C ALA A 137 3.01 -16.96 -22.78
N LEU A 138 3.97 -17.36 -21.96
CA LEU A 138 5.23 -17.99 -22.40
C LEU A 138 5.16 -19.53 -22.45
N SER A 139 3.97 -20.12 -22.25
CA SER A 139 3.78 -21.57 -22.18
C SER A 139 4.74 -22.27 -21.20
N ALA A 140 4.89 -21.68 -20.01
CA ALA A 140 5.84 -22.11 -19.00
C ALA A 140 5.56 -23.53 -18.46
N HIS A 141 6.63 -24.21 -18.03
CA HIS A 141 6.54 -25.50 -17.34
C HIS A 141 5.65 -25.41 -16.08
N PRO A 142 4.86 -26.45 -15.71
CA PRO A 142 3.98 -26.40 -14.52
C PRO A 142 4.68 -26.04 -13.20
N GLY A 143 5.96 -26.40 -13.06
CA GLY A 143 6.79 -26.03 -11.90
C GLY A 143 7.00 -24.53 -11.73
N TYR A 144 6.88 -23.73 -12.80
CA TYR A 144 7.00 -22.27 -12.77
C TYR A 144 6.05 -21.64 -11.76
N TYR A 145 4.78 -22.05 -11.73
CA TYR A 145 3.76 -21.42 -10.89
C TYR A 145 4.09 -21.58 -9.40
N LEU A 146 4.63 -22.73 -9.00
CA LEU A 146 5.08 -22.97 -7.64
C LEU A 146 6.35 -22.16 -7.34
N VAL A 147 7.38 -22.26 -8.18
CA VAL A 147 8.67 -21.59 -7.96
C VAL A 147 8.51 -20.07 -7.92
N ALA A 148 7.75 -19.49 -8.85
CA ALA A 148 7.52 -18.05 -8.90
C ALA A 148 6.73 -17.55 -7.67
N THR A 149 5.73 -18.31 -7.20
CA THR A 149 4.96 -17.96 -5.99
C THR A 149 5.84 -18.04 -4.74
N VAL A 150 6.64 -19.09 -4.61
CA VAL A 150 7.58 -19.26 -3.48
C VAL A 150 8.67 -18.18 -3.53
N ALA A 151 9.19 -17.85 -4.71
CA ALA A 151 10.17 -16.78 -4.87
C ALA A 151 9.58 -15.42 -4.46
N ALA A 152 8.35 -15.10 -4.87
CA ALA A 152 7.67 -13.89 -4.44
C ALA A 152 7.47 -13.83 -2.91
N ALA A 153 7.02 -14.93 -2.30
CA ALA A 153 6.86 -15.03 -0.85
C ALA A 153 8.20 -14.89 -0.09
N ALA A 154 9.26 -15.54 -0.59
CA ALA A 154 10.60 -15.44 -0.03
C ALA A 154 11.14 -14.01 -0.14
N LEU A 155 10.95 -13.35 -1.29
CA LEU A 155 11.33 -11.95 -1.50
C LEU A 155 10.66 -11.04 -0.48
N TYR A 156 9.34 -11.14 -0.32
CA TYR A 156 8.59 -10.29 0.62
C TYR A 156 8.85 -10.63 2.09
N SER A 157 9.39 -11.81 2.39
CA SER A 157 9.84 -12.15 3.74
C SER A 157 11.07 -11.34 4.16
N LEU A 158 11.92 -10.91 3.23
CA LEU A 158 13.14 -10.16 3.55
C LEU A 158 12.82 -8.79 4.20
N PRO A 159 11.97 -7.91 3.63
CA PRO A 159 11.57 -6.69 4.32
C PRO A 159 10.91 -6.95 5.69
N VAL A 160 10.11 -8.02 5.81
CA VAL A 160 9.47 -8.41 7.08
C VAL A 160 10.51 -8.78 8.14
N THR A 161 11.55 -9.53 7.77
CA THR A 161 12.65 -9.85 8.69
C THR A 161 13.41 -8.59 9.14
N VAL A 162 13.67 -7.65 8.22
CA VAL A 162 14.29 -6.36 8.54
C VAL A 162 13.44 -5.57 9.53
N GLY A 163 12.13 -5.48 9.31
CA GLY A 163 11.23 -4.80 10.26
C GLY A 163 11.13 -5.47 11.61
N ALA A 164 11.09 -6.81 11.65
CA ALA A 164 11.07 -7.55 12.91
C ALA A 164 12.37 -7.31 13.72
N LEU A 165 13.53 -7.36 13.06
CA LEU A 165 14.82 -7.02 13.69
C LEU A 165 14.86 -5.56 14.14
N LEU A 166 14.35 -4.64 13.31
CA LEU A 166 14.28 -3.23 13.66
C LEU A 166 13.39 -3.01 14.88
N ALA A 167 12.22 -3.64 14.96
CA ALA A 167 11.35 -3.56 16.13
C ALA A 167 12.04 -4.07 17.40
N LEU A 168 12.78 -5.19 17.31
CA LEU A 168 13.59 -5.69 18.43
C LEU A 168 14.68 -4.70 18.85
N ALA A 169 15.40 -4.11 17.88
CA ALA A 169 16.45 -3.14 18.15
C ALA A 169 15.88 -1.85 18.77
N LEU A 170 14.80 -1.32 18.20
CA LEU A 170 14.14 -0.10 18.66
C LEU A 170 13.64 -0.25 20.09
N VAL A 171 12.96 -1.34 20.43
CA VAL A 171 12.50 -1.54 21.82
C VAL A 171 13.67 -1.73 22.79
N ARG A 172 14.81 -2.25 22.33
CA ARG A 172 16.00 -2.42 23.16
C ARG A 172 16.72 -1.10 23.44
N PHE A 173 16.82 -0.22 22.44
CA PHE A 173 17.63 1.01 22.52
C PHE A 173 16.81 2.28 22.74
N ALA A 174 15.52 2.29 22.41
CA ALA A 174 14.67 3.46 22.61
C ALA A 174 14.37 3.67 24.10
N PRO A 175 14.21 4.94 24.54
CA PRO A 175 13.76 5.25 25.88
C PRO A 175 12.39 4.61 26.19
N ALA A 176 12.20 4.14 27.42
CA ALA A 176 10.93 3.57 27.88
C ALA A 176 9.77 4.57 27.64
N GLY A 177 8.68 4.07 27.06
CA GLY A 177 7.52 4.89 26.69
C GLY A 177 7.64 5.71 25.41
N ARG A 178 8.82 5.83 24.78
CA ARG A 178 9.03 6.60 23.52
C ARG A 178 9.29 5.75 22.28
N VAL A 179 9.12 4.43 22.38
CA VAL A 179 9.34 3.49 21.26
C VAL A 179 8.58 3.93 20.00
N ARG A 180 7.32 4.36 20.14
CA ARG A 180 6.49 4.80 19.00
C ARG A 180 7.01 6.08 18.33
N GLU A 181 7.53 7.03 19.11
CA GLU A 181 8.12 8.27 18.60
C GLU A 181 9.39 7.97 17.80
N VAL A 182 10.28 7.14 18.36
CA VAL A 182 11.53 6.74 17.69
C VAL A 182 11.24 5.93 16.41
N ALA A 183 10.23 5.05 16.43
CA ALA A 183 9.80 4.30 15.26
C ALA A 183 9.36 5.20 14.11
N THR A 184 8.60 6.24 14.44
CA THR A 184 8.11 7.22 13.47
C THR A 184 9.30 7.99 12.89
N ALA A 185 10.23 8.44 13.74
CA ALA A 185 11.45 9.12 13.29
C ALA A 185 12.29 8.23 12.36
N VAL A 186 12.48 6.95 12.70
CA VAL A 186 13.21 5.99 11.85
C VAL A 186 12.49 5.73 10.53
N SER A 187 11.16 5.61 10.55
CA SER A 187 10.37 5.43 9.32
C SER A 187 10.46 6.64 8.39
N ILE A 188 10.37 7.86 8.94
CA ILE A 188 10.56 9.10 8.20
C ILE A 188 11.99 9.19 7.66
N GLY A 189 12.99 8.87 8.49
CA GLY A 189 14.41 8.86 8.09
C GLY A 189 14.70 7.85 6.98
N ALA A 190 14.12 6.66 7.04
CA ALA A 190 14.24 5.65 6.00
C ALA A 190 13.58 6.10 4.69
N ALA A 191 12.41 6.75 4.76
CA ALA A 191 11.76 7.35 3.59
C ALA A 191 12.60 8.48 2.99
N ALA A 192 13.16 9.36 3.82
CA ALA A 192 14.09 10.40 3.37
C ALA A 192 15.35 9.82 2.73
N LEU A 193 15.93 8.75 3.31
CA LEU A 193 17.10 8.10 2.75
C LEU A 193 16.79 7.42 1.41
N ALA A 194 15.63 6.76 1.28
CA ALA A 194 15.19 6.18 0.02
C ALA A 194 14.97 7.26 -1.05
N LEU A 195 14.39 8.41 -0.68
CA LEU A 195 14.26 9.58 -1.55
C LEU A 195 15.63 10.10 -2.03
N LEU A 196 16.58 10.22 -1.10
CA LEU A 196 17.95 10.65 -1.42
C LEU A 196 18.67 9.61 -2.30
N GLY A 197 18.47 8.32 -2.05
CA GLY A 197 19.01 7.23 -2.88
C GLY A 197 18.46 7.27 -4.30
N LEU A 198 17.15 7.48 -4.46
CA LEU A 198 16.54 7.64 -5.78
C LEU A 198 17.11 8.85 -6.52
N ARG A 199 17.33 9.96 -5.82
CA ARG A 199 17.97 11.15 -6.40
C ARG A 199 19.44 10.93 -6.75
N ALA A 200 20.15 10.14 -5.95
CA ALA A 200 21.55 9.79 -6.20
C ALA A 200 21.73 8.94 -7.47
N LEU A 201 20.71 8.13 -7.84
CA LEU A 201 20.67 7.41 -9.11
C LEU A 201 20.55 8.33 -10.34
N ARG A 202 20.39 9.66 -10.14
CA ARG A 202 20.30 10.69 -11.19
C ARG A 202 19.45 10.24 -12.39
N PRO A 203 18.15 9.96 -12.19
CA PRO A 203 17.27 9.60 -13.30
C PRO A 203 17.25 10.69 -14.40
N GLU A 204 17.58 11.93 -14.05
CA GLU A 204 17.83 13.08 -14.95
C GLU A 204 18.87 12.83 -16.06
N ARG A 205 19.78 11.85 -15.92
CA ARG A 205 20.76 11.50 -16.97
C ARG A 205 20.21 10.52 -18.00
N LEU A 206 19.30 9.64 -17.60
CA LEU A 206 18.53 8.81 -18.54
C LEU A 206 17.57 9.69 -19.36
N ALA A 207 17.29 10.89 -18.86
CA ALA A 207 16.29 11.80 -19.39
C ALA A 207 16.72 12.66 -20.61
N ARG A 208 17.96 12.54 -21.10
CA ARG A 208 18.49 13.33 -22.23
C ARG A 208 18.54 12.58 -23.56
N LEU A 209 18.04 11.35 -23.61
CA LEU A 209 18.00 10.59 -24.85
C LEU A 209 16.76 11.02 -25.65
N ASP A 210 16.98 11.51 -26.87
CA ASP A 210 15.92 11.93 -27.78
C ASP A 210 15.18 10.68 -28.29
N LEU A 211 14.02 10.35 -27.71
CA LEU A 211 13.26 9.13 -28.01
C LEU A 211 12.57 9.13 -29.39
N GLN A 212 12.86 10.13 -30.23
CA GLN A 212 12.34 10.22 -31.60
C GLN A 212 13.18 9.42 -32.60
N ASP A 213 14.43 9.13 -32.28
CA ASP A 213 15.30 8.26 -33.08
C ASP A 213 15.07 6.80 -32.70
N ALA A 214 14.72 5.97 -33.68
CA ALA A 214 14.54 4.53 -33.48
C ALA A 214 15.79 3.86 -32.87
N ASP A 215 16.98 4.33 -33.27
CA ASP A 215 18.27 3.86 -32.74
C ASP A 215 18.52 4.34 -31.29
N ALA A 216 18.04 5.53 -30.93
CA ALA A 216 18.09 6.03 -29.55
C ALA A 216 17.12 5.27 -28.63
N PHE A 217 15.94 4.90 -29.14
CA PHE A 217 14.98 4.06 -28.44
C PHE A 217 15.50 2.62 -28.27
N GLU A 218 16.08 2.04 -29.31
CA GLU A 218 16.69 0.70 -29.24
C GLU A 218 17.92 0.70 -28.32
N SER A 219 18.78 1.71 -28.38
CA SER A 219 19.91 1.85 -27.46
C SER A 219 19.49 2.13 -26.02
N PHE A 220 18.36 2.80 -25.79
CA PHE A 220 17.72 2.93 -24.48
C PHE A 220 17.20 1.58 -23.98
N LEU A 221 16.46 0.83 -24.80
CA LEU A 221 15.99 -0.51 -24.45
C LEU A 221 17.16 -1.46 -24.18
N ALA A 222 18.24 -1.36 -24.95
CA ALA A 222 19.46 -2.10 -24.73
C ALA A 222 20.21 -1.64 -23.47
N ALA A 223 20.24 -0.34 -23.16
CA ALA A 223 20.81 0.18 -21.90
C ALA A 223 19.99 -0.25 -20.68
N PHE A 224 18.66 -0.26 -20.80
CA PHE A 224 17.74 -0.77 -19.79
C PHE A 224 17.89 -2.28 -19.59
N ALA A 225 18.06 -3.04 -20.68
CA ALA A 225 18.37 -4.47 -20.63
C ALA A 225 19.76 -4.76 -20.01
N ARG A 226 20.72 -3.83 -20.15
CA ARG A 226 22.08 -3.92 -19.56
C ARG A 226 22.16 -3.46 -18.10
N LEU A 227 21.12 -2.83 -17.56
CA LEU A 227 21.07 -2.37 -16.16
C LEU A 227 20.81 -3.56 -15.21
N ASP A 228 21.73 -4.55 -15.17
CA ASP A 228 21.62 -5.70 -14.28
C ASP A 228 22.24 -5.35 -12.92
N VAL A 229 21.40 -4.93 -11.97
CA VAL A 229 21.80 -4.83 -10.56
C VAL A 229 21.67 -6.21 -9.93
N GLY A 230 22.48 -7.16 -10.41
CA GLY A 230 22.33 -8.60 -10.16
C GLY A 230 22.50 -9.06 -8.70
N TRP A 231 22.87 -8.16 -7.78
CA TRP A 231 23.01 -8.44 -6.35
C TRP A 231 21.75 -8.17 -5.52
N LEU A 232 20.74 -7.49 -6.08
CA LEU A 232 19.53 -7.13 -5.34
C LEU A 232 18.54 -8.31 -5.26
N PRO A 233 17.82 -8.50 -4.13
CA PRO A 233 16.85 -9.59 -3.99
C PRO A 233 15.75 -9.67 -5.06
N PRO A 234 15.18 -8.55 -5.57
CA PRO A 234 14.25 -8.57 -6.71
C PRO A 234 14.83 -9.20 -7.97
N ALA A 235 16.13 -9.00 -8.23
CA ALA A 235 16.83 -9.63 -9.36
C ALA A 235 16.90 -11.15 -9.18
N TRP A 236 17.12 -11.62 -7.94
CA TRP A 236 17.11 -13.05 -7.63
C TRP A 236 15.73 -13.68 -7.81
N ALA A 237 14.66 -12.99 -7.36
CA ALA A 237 13.28 -13.44 -7.57
C ALA A 237 12.92 -13.52 -9.06
N THR A 238 13.39 -12.54 -9.85
CA THR A 238 13.20 -12.52 -11.29
C THR A 238 13.96 -13.65 -11.97
N LYS A 239 15.26 -13.82 -11.69
CA LYS A 239 16.09 -14.91 -12.23
C LYS A 239 15.53 -16.29 -11.83
N ALA A 240 15.02 -16.42 -10.60
CA ALA A 240 14.36 -17.63 -10.12
C ALA A 240 13.09 -17.96 -10.89
N SER A 241 12.22 -16.96 -11.09
CA SER A 241 10.98 -17.12 -11.84
C SER A 241 11.26 -17.39 -13.31
N TRP A 242 12.25 -16.71 -13.89
CA TRP A 242 12.60 -16.81 -15.31
C TRP A 242 13.17 -18.19 -15.66
N ALA A 243 14.12 -18.71 -14.87
CA ALA A 243 14.67 -20.06 -15.08
C ALA A 243 13.58 -21.15 -14.96
N ALA A 244 12.60 -20.95 -14.08
CA ALA A 244 11.50 -21.88 -13.89
C ALA A 244 10.55 -21.96 -15.10
N ILE A 245 10.57 -20.98 -16.03
CA ILE A 245 9.79 -21.02 -17.28
C ILE A 245 10.19 -22.26 -18.10
N GLY A 246 11.50 -22.50 -18.23
CA GLY A 246 12.07 -23.67 -18.92
C GLY A 246 12.14 -24.92 -18.05
N GLY A 247 11.74 -24.85 -16.76
CA GLY A 247 11.87 -25.95 -15.81
C GLY A 247 13.27 -26.13 -15.23
N GLU A 248 14.18 -25.16 -15.42
CA GLU A 248 15.55 -25.26 -14.95
C GLU A 248 15.70 -24.85 -13.47
N PRO A 249 16.53 -25.58 -12.69
CA PRO A 249 16.85 -25.16 -11.33
C PRO A 249 17.73 -23.90 -11.38
N SER A 250 17.44 -22.93 -10.50
CA SER A 250 18.23 -21.69 -10.43
C SER A 250 18.95 -21.55 -9.09
N ALA A 251 20.24 -21.21 -9.16
CA ALA A 251 21.00 -20.79 -7.99
C ALA A 251 20.37 -19.55 -7.31
N ALA A 252 19.71 -18.69 -8.10
CA ALA A 252 18.98 -17.54 -7.60
C ALA A 252 17.79 -17.93 -6.68
N ALA A 253 17.04 -18.98 -7.02
CA ALA A 253 15.98 -19.49 -6.15
C ALA A 253 16.55 -20.01 -4.82
N ALA A 254 17.67 -20.75 -4.87
CA ALA A 254 18.34 -21.25 -3.69
C ALA A 254 18.91 -20.11 -2.81
N ALA A 255 19.52 -19.09 -3.41
CA ALA A 255 20.04 -17.92 -2.71
C ALA A 255 18.90 -17.13 -2.04
N LEU A 256 17.78 -16.93 -2.72
CA LEU A 256 16.62 -16.22 -2.18
C LEU A 256 15.96 -17.00 -1.04
N ALA A 257 15.76 -18.31 -1.20
CA ALA A 257 15.24 -19.17 -0.14
C ALA A 257 16.20 -19.21 1.07
N GLY A 258 17.51 -19.32 0.82
CA GLY A 258 18.56 -19.27 1.83
C GLY A 258 18.55 -17.95 2.61
N ALA A 259 18.41 -16.81 1.92
CA ALA A 259 18.29 -15.50 2.55
C ALA A 259 17.03 -15.38 3.42
N ALA A 260 15.89 -15.86 2.94
CA ALA A 260 14.64 -15.89 3.70
C ALA A 260 14.77 -16.74 4.98
N VAL A 261 15.31 -17.95 4.86
CA VAL A 261 15.55 -18.85 6.00
C VAL A 261 16.56 -18.25 6.98
N ALA A 262 17.66 -17.67 6.49
CA ALA A 262 18.65 -17.00 7.33
C ALA A 262 18.01 -15.83 8.09
N GLY A 263 17.19 -15.01 7.44
CA GLY A 263 16.43 -13.93 8.10
C GLY A 263 15.49 -14.43 9.19
N LEU A 264 14.79 -15.56 8.97
CA LEU A 264 13.94 -16.20 9.97
C LEU A 264 14.74 -16.76 11.16
N LEU A 265 15.91 -17.37 10.91
CA LEU A 265 16.78 -17.86 11.97
C LEU A 265 17.39 -16.71 12.79
N LEU A 266 17.84 -15.65 12.13
CA LEU A 266 18.36 -14.44 12.78
C LEU A 266 17.31 -13.77 13.66
N THR A 267 16.09 -13.59 13.14
CA THR A 267 14.98 -13.01 13.92
C THR A 267 14.58 -13.91 15.10
N ALA A 268 14.53 -15.24 14.92
CA ALA A 268 14.26 -16.16 16.02
C ALA A 268 15.35 -16.16 17.09
N GLY A 269 16.63 -16.09 16.70
CA GLY A 269 17.76 -15.96 17.62
C GLY A 269 17.73 -14.64 18.40
N ALA A 270 17.53 -13.52 17.70
CA ALA A 270 17.40 -12.20 18.32
C ALA A 270 16.19 -12.13 19.27
N ALA A 271 15.06 -12.75 18.90
CA ALA A 271 13.86 -12.78 19.73
C ALA A 271 14.07 -13.52 21.05
N ARG A 272 14.78 -14.66 21.05
CA ARG A 272 15.11 -15.39 22.29
C ARG A 272 15.86 -14.52 23.31
N LEU A 273 16.71 -13.61 22.84
CA LEU A 273 17.54 -12.76 23.69
C LEU A 273 16.85 -11.46 24.12
N ALA A 274 16.04 -10.87 23.23
CA ALA A 274 15.56 -9.50 23.39
C ALA A 274 14.05 -9.37 23.60
N PHE A 275 13.22 -10.31 23.14
CA PHE A 275 11.77 -10.11 23.02
C PHE A 275 11.09 -9.88 24.38
N VAL A 276 11.28 -10.78 25.34
CA VAL A 276 10.64 -10.68 26.67
C VAL A 276 11.15 -9.45 27.43
N ARG A 277 12.46 -9.22 27.39
CA ARG A 277 13.08 -8.04 28.05
C ARG A 277 12.58 -6.73 27.44
N GLY A 278 12.40 -6.70 26.13
CA GLY A 278 11.84 -5.57 25.42
C GLY A 278 10.37 -5.32 25.80
N TRP A 279 9.58 -6.39 25.89
CA TRP A 279 8.18 -6.28 26.31
C TRP A 279 8.05 -5.72 27.73
N VAL A 280 8.80 -6.24 28.71
CA VAL A 280 8.79 -5.71 30.09
C VAL A 280 9.12 -4.21 30.11
N ARG A 281 10.16 -3.78 29.39
CA ARG A 281 10.50 -2.35 29.27
C ARG A 281 9.44 -1.50 28.59
N SER A 282 8.69 -2.09 27.65
CA SER A 282 7.60 -1.37 26.98
C SER A 282 6.39 -1.16 27.89
N VAL A 283 6.19 -2.07 28.86
CA VAL A 283 5.14 -2.01 29.88
C VAL A 283 5.55 -1.16 31.08
N ASP A 284 6.85 -1.16 31.43
CA ASP A 284 7.46 -0.29 32.45
C ASP A 284 7.43 1.19 32.01
N SER A 285 6.23 1.75 31.98
CA SER A 285 6.01 3.18 31.83
C SER A 285 6.29 3.84 33.18
N PRO A 286 6.98 5.01 33.20
CA PRO A 286 7.11 5.80 34.42
C PRO A 286 5.72 6.05 35.02
N PRO A 287 5.58 6.11 36.36
CA PRO A 287 4.30 6.35 37.01
C PRO A 287 3.61 7.57 36.41
N ALA A 288 2.30 7.44 36.16
CA ALA A 288 1.52 8.47 35.47
C ALA A 288 1.75 9.84 36.13
N PRO A 289 2.08 10.89 35.34
CA PRO A 289 2.24 12.21 35.90
C PRO A 289 0.96 12.62 36.63
N ARG A 290 1.12 13.26 37.80
CA ARG A 290 0.03 13.78 38.66
C ARG A 290 -1.12 14.33 37.82
N ARG A 291 -2.36 13.99 38.20
CA ARG A 291 -3.62 14.44 37.56
C ARG A 291 -3.47 15.88 37.10
N ARG A 292 -3.35 16.08 35.79
CA ARG A 292 -3.30 17.44 35.21
C ARG A 292 -4.68 18.08 35.39
N PRO A 293 -4.77 19.33 35.86
CA PRO A 293 -6.05 20.01 35.99
C PRO A 293 -6.75 20.08 34.62
N ALA A 294 -8.07 19.94 34.62
CA ALA A 294 -8.88 20.04 33.41
C ALA A 294 -8.72 21.44 32.82
N ARG A 295 -8.04 21.54 31.67
CA ARG A 295 -7.94 22.80 30.93
C ARG A 295 -9.26 23.07 30.20
N PRO A 296 -9.70 24.34 30.09
CA PRO A 296 -10.89 24.69 29.33
C PRO A 296 -10.75 24.24 27.86
N ALA A 297 -11.89 23.91 27.24
CA ALA A 297 -11.90 23.50 25.84
C ALA A 297 -11.37 24.64 24.94
N PRO A 298 -10.40 24.37 24.05
CA PRO A 298 -9.84 25.37 23.16
C PRO A 298 -10.91 25.92 22.20
N ALA A 299 -10.66 27.12 21.66
CA ALA A 299 -11.65 27.86 20.87
C ALA A 299 -12.15 27.11 19.63
N TRP A 300 -11.27 26.34 18.97
CA TRP A 300 -11.63 25.56 17.78
C TRP A 300 -12.67 24.47 18.06
N GLU A 301 -12.63 23.84 19.24
CA GLU A 301 -13.63 22.82 19.62
C GLU A 301 -14.98 23.44 19.91
N ARG A 302 -14.97 24.60 20.59
CA ARG A 302 -16.19 25.36 20.85
C ARG A 302 -16.81 25.85 19.53
N ALA A 303 -15.99 26.26 18.56
CA ALA A 303 -16.46 26.63 17.23
C ALA A 303 -17.08 25.43 16.49
N LEU A 304 -16.40 24.28 16.47
CA LEU A 304 -16.90 23.04 15.86
C LEU A 304 -18.24 22.61 16.45
N THR A 305 -18.32 22.61 17.78
CA THR A 305 -19.51 22.16 18.51
C THR A 305 -20.68 23.13 18.31
N ARG A 306 -20.41 24.45 18.19
CA ARG A 306 -21.45 25.44 17.87
C ARG A 306 -21.94 25.33 16.44
N ALA A 307 -21.05 25.11 15.48
CA ALA A 307 -21.39 25.06 14.06
C ALA A 307 -22.11 23.77 13.66
N LEU A 308 -21.67 22.62 14.19
CA LEU A 308 -22.12 21.29 13.77
C LEU A 308 -22.84 20.50 14.89
N GLY A 309 -23.07 21.13 16.05
CA GLY A 309 -23.74 20.51 17.19
C GLY A 309 -23.03 19.24 17.69
N ALA A 310 -23.80 18.16 17.83
CA ALA A 310 -23.32 16.86 18.28
C ALA A 310 -22.24 16.26 17.36
N THR A 311 -22.37 16.43 16.03
CA THR A 311 -21.36 16.00 15.05
C THR A 311 -20.02 16.71 15.27
N GLY A 312 -20.07 18.00 15.62
CA GLY A 312 -18.89 18.80 15.94
C GLY A 312 -18.17 18.33 17.21
N ALA A 313 -18.92 17.89 18.23
CA ALA A 313 -18.32 17.34 19.45
C ALA A 313 -17.60 16.01 19.21
N ILE A 314 -18.19 15.11 18.39
CA ILE A 314 -17.56 13.85 17.99
C ILE A 314 -16.29 14.14 17.17
N LEU A 315 -16.38 15.06 16.22
CA LEU A 315 -15.25 15.48 15.38
C LEU A 315 -14.09 16.05 16.22
N ALA A 316 -14.39 16.89 17.22
CA ALA A 316 -13.41 17.44 18.14
C ALA A 316 -12.72 16.37 19.01
N LYS A 317 -13.51 15.41 19.51
CA LYS A 317 -12.99 14.25 20.24
C LYS A 317 -12.04 13.45 19.36
N ASP A 318 -12.47 13.08 18.15
CA ASP A 318 -11.67 12.26 17.26
C ASP A 318 -10.40 12.97 16.79
N ALA A 319 -10.45 14.26 16.49
CA ALA A 319 -9.28 15.05 16.16
C ALA A 319 -8.23 15.03 17.29
N ARG A 320 -8.67 15.11 18.56
CA ARG A 320 -7.75 14.97 19.71
C ARG A 320 -7.16 13.56 19.81
N VAL A 321 -7.98 12.53 19.64
CA VAL A 321 -7.52 11.13 19.72
C VAL A 321 -6.51 10.86 18.62
N PHE A 322 -6.83 11.29 17.40
CA PHE A 322 -5.96 11.15 16.24
C PHE A 322 -4.61 11.82 16.54
N VAL A 323 -4.57 13.10 16.92
CA VAL A 323 -3.31 13.82 17.25
C VAL A 323 -2.50 13.15 18.37
N ARG A 324 -3.17 12.46 19.31
CA ARG A 324 -2.51 11.74 20.41
C ARG A 324 -2.01 10.35 20.02
N ASP A 325 -2.56 9.73 18.98
CA ASP A 325 -2.18 8.41 18.52
C ASP A 325 -1.15 8.49 17.38
N VAL A 326 0.13 8.39 17.77
CA VAL A 326 1.28 8.39 16.86
C VAL A 326 1.19 7.28 15.81
N GLN A 327 0.54 6.15 16.13
CA GLN A 327 0.42 5.04 15.18
C GLN A 327 -0.45 5.40 13.97
N GLN A 328 -1.48 6.23 14.15
CA GLN A 328 -2.43 6.57 13.09
C GLN A 328 -1.85 7.60 12.12
N TRP A 329 -1.20 8.66 12.62
CA TRP A 329 -0.60 9.67 11.75
C TRP A 329 0.72 9.21 11.12
N SER A 330 1.53 8.37 11.78
CA SER A 330 2.77 7.86 11.19
C SER A 330 2.52 7.06 9.91
N GLN A 331 1.42 6.30 9.85
CA GLN A 331 1.00 5.60 8.65
C GLN A 331 0.62 6.56 7.52
N ALA A 332 -0.10 7.64 7.84
CA ALA A 332 -0.44 8.68 6.86
C ALA A 332 0.81 9.41 6.34
N VAL A 333 1.79 9.70 7.20
CA VAL A 333 3.06 10.35 6.83
C VAL A 333 3.89 9.46 5.91
N VAL A 334 3.96 8.16 6.16
CA VAL A 334 4.70 7.25 5.26
C VAL A 334 4.04 7.16 3.89
N LEU A 335 2.71 7.16 3.82
CA LEU A 335 2.00 7.21 2.54
C LEU A 335 2.23 8.55 1.82
N LEU A 336 2.31 9.65 2.55
CA LEU A 336 2.69 10.96 2.02
C LEU A 336 4.12 10.96 1.48
N ALA A 337 5.05 10.32 2.18
CA ALA A 337 6.43 10.20 1.72
C ALA A 337 6.52 9.36 0.43
N LEU A 338 5.77 8.26 0.33
CA LEU A 338 5.70 7.44 -0.88
C LEU A 338 5.07 8.22 -2.05
N ALA A 339 4.04 9.02 -1.78
CA ALA A 339 3.48 9.97 -2.75
C ALA A 339 4.53 11.00 -3.21
N GLY A 340 5.38 11.49 -2.31
CA GLY A 340 6.51 12.35 -2.65
C GLY A 340 7.54 11.67 -3.56
N VAL A 341 7.91 10.41 -3.27
CA VAL A 341 8.77 9.58 -4.13
C VAL A 341 8.18 9.46 -5.53
N TYR A 342 6.87 9.24 -5.60
CA TYR A 342 6.13 9.15 -6.86
C TYR A 342 6.17 10.46 -7.66
N LEU A 343 5.90 11.61 -7.02
CA LEU A 343 5.97 12.92 -7.69
C LEU A 343 7.37 13.21 -8.25
N LEU A 344 8.41 12.86 -7.50
CA LEU A 344 9.79 12.99 -7.99
C LEU A 344 10.09 12.04 -9.15
N SER A 345 9.54 10.83 -9.10
CA SER A 345 9.70 9.85 -10.19
C SER A 345 9.06 10.35 -11.48
N LEU A 346 7.88 10.98 -11.40
CA LEU A 346 7.21 11.61 -12.55
C LEU A 346 8.02 12.76 -13.15
N ALA A 347 8.57 13.63 -12.30
CA ALA A 347 9.38 14.76 -12.73
C ALA A 347 10.64 14.33 -13.49
N ALA A 348 11.08 13.08 -13.30
CA ALA A 348 12.30 12.55 -13.90
C ALA A 348 12.09 11.90 -15.29
N ILE A 349 10.84 11.71 -15.74
CA ILE A 349 10.55 11.10 -17.04
C ILE A 349 10.48 12.22 -18.09
N PRO A 350 11.43 12.32 -19.03
CA PRO A 350 11.29 13.24 -20.16
C PRO A 350 10.22 12.68 -21.09
N VAL A 351 9.24 13.50 -21.44
CA VAL A 351 8.23 13.07 -22.40
C VAL A 351 8.33 14.02 -23.59
N PRO A 352 8.84 13.56 -24.75
CA PRO A 352 9.26 14.45 -25.84
C PRO A 352 8.08 15.14 -26.55
N THR A 353 6.89 14.53 -26.58
CA THR A 353 5.71 15.11 -27.24
C THR A 353 4.58 15.41 -26.26
N GLN A 354 3.79 16.46 -26.53
CA GLN A 354 2.62 16.83 -25.74
C GLN A 354 1.59 15.70 -25.68
N GLN A 355 1.45 14.91 -26.75
CA GLN A 355 0.54 13.77 -26.81
C GLN A 355 0.92 12.68 -25.80
N PHE A 356 2.21 12.32 -25.70
CA PHE A 356 2.65 11.37 -24.69
C PHE A 356 2.51 11.96 -23.28
N ARG A 357 2.71 13.27 -23.09
CA ARG A 357 2.49 13.95 -21.79
C ARG A 357 1.03 13.82 -21.35
N ASP A 358 0.09 14.06 -22.26
CA ASP A 358 -1.34 13.95 -21.98
C ASP A 358 -1.77 12.49 -21.69
N VAL A 359 -1.18 11.50 -22.38
CA VAL A 359 -1.41 10.06 -22.09
C VAL A 359 -0.87 9.69 -20.70
N VAL A 360 0.38 10.06 -20.41
CA VAL A 360 0.98 9.83 -19.09
C VAL A 360 0.19 10.54 -18.00
N GLY A 361 -0.30 11.76 -18.27
CA GLY A 361 -1.20 12.51 -17.39
C GLY A 361 -2.55 11.80 -17.14
N ALA A 362 -3.15 11.18 -18.15
CA ALA A 362 -4.37 10.39 -17.97
C ALA A 362 -4.13 9.14 -17.09
N PHE A 363 -3.03 8.42 -17.33
CA PHE A 363 -2.62 7.31 -16.45
C PHE A 363 -2.26 7.78 -15.03
N ASN A 364 -1.75 9.00 -14.90
CA ASN A 364 -1.43 9.60 -13.61
C ASN A 364 -2.67 9.77 -12.74
N ILE A 365 -3.76 10.30 -13.31
CA ILE A 365 -5.03 10.50 -12.57
C ILE A 365 -5.53 9.16 -11.99
N ALA A 366 -5.45 8.09 -12.79
CA ALA A 366 -5.76 6.74 -12.33
C ALA A 366 -4.85 6.27 -11.17
N PHE A 367 -3.54 6.51 -11.30
CA PHE A 367 -2.58 6.16 -10.26
C PHE A 367 -2.82 6.94 -8.97
N VAL A 368 -3.20 8.23 -9.07
CA VAL A 368 -3.60 9.04 -7.91
C VAL A 368 -4.82 8.43 -7.23
N SER A 369 -5.86 8.04 -7.97
CA SER A 369 -7.03 7.36 -7.40
C SER A 369 -6.67 6.05 -6.70
N PHE A 370 -5.72 5.29 -7.26
CA PHE A 370 -5.20 4.07 -6.62
C PHE A 370 -4.44 4.37 -5.31
N ILE A 371 -3.57 5.38 -5.29
CA ILE A 371 -2.88 5.79 -4.06
C ILE A 371 -3.91 6.22 -3.00
N VAL A 372 -4.87 7.07 -3.37
CA VAL A 372 -5.92 7.57 -2.47
C VAL A 372 -6.74 6.41 -1.90
N ALA A 373 -7.06 5.38 -2.70
CA ALA A 373 -7.74 4.18 -2.21
C ALA A 373 -6.94 3.45 -1.12
N GLY A 374 -5.62 3.30 -1.32
CA GLY A 374 -4.72 2.70 -0.33
C GLY A 374 -4.60 3.50 0.96
N VAL A 375 -4.71 4.83 0.89
CA VAL A 375 -4.75 5.69 2.09
C VAL A 375 -6.11 5.61 2.79
N ALA A 376 -7.20 5.63 2.03
CA ALA A 376 -8.56 5.49 2.54
C ALA A 376 -8.76 4.17 3.29
N LEU A 377 -8.17 3.06 2.82
CA LEU A 377 -8.19 1.79 3.54
C LEU A 377 -7.57 1.89 4.95
N ARG A 378 -6.48 2.63 5.10
CA ARG A 378 -5.75 2.68 6.38
C ARG A 378 -6.27 3.74 7.34
N VAL A 379 -6.78 4.84 6.81
CA VAL A 379 -7.22 5.99 7.63
C VAL A 379 -8.74 6.05 7.76
N ALA A 380 -9.47 5.90 6.66
CA ALA A 380 -10.92 6.12 6.61
C ALA A 380 -11.72 4.87 7.03
N TYR A 381 -11.36 3.70 6.49
CA TYR A 381 -12.07 2.44 6.76
C TYR A 381 -12.13 2.04 8.25
N PRO A 382 -11.01 2.04 9.01
CA PRO A 382 -11.04 1.62 10.41
C PRO A 382 -11.59 2.69 11.38
N SER A 383 -11.94 3.89 10.89
CA SER A 383 -12.34 5.03 11.73
C SER A 383 -13.53 4.74 12.67
N VAL A 384 -14.46 3.88 12.25
CA VAL A 384 -15.60 3.44 13.06
C VAL A 384 -15.19 2.33 14.03
N ALA A 385 -14.30 1.42 13.63
CA ALA A 385 -13.81 0.36 14.51
C ALA A 385 -13.02 0.91 15.70
N TYR A 386 -12.32 2.04 15.54
CA TYR A 386 -11.62 2.71 16.65
C TYR A 386 -12.55 3.16 17.79
N GLU A 387 -13.87 3.24 17.57
CA GLU A 387 -14.85 3.52 18.63
C GLU A 387 -15.14 2.35 19.56
N ALA A 388 -14.60 1.15 19.29
CA ALA A 388 -14.91 -0.09 20.00
C ALA A 388 -15.05 0.04 21.52
N GLY A 389 -14.03 0.61 22.19
CA GLY A 389 -14.00 0.71 23.66
C GLY A 389 -15.03 1.67 24.25
N SER A 390 -15.52 2.63 23.45
CA SER A 390 -16.53 3.62 23.85
C SER A 390 -17.85 3.49 23.13
N TYR A 391 -18.04 2.43 22.33
CA TYR A 391 -19.22 2.31 21.47
C TYR A 391 -20.51 2.18 22.30
N TRP A 392 -20.44 1.51 23.45
CA TRP A 392 -21.55 1.43 24.40
C TRP A 392 -22.00 2.82 24.90
N LEU A 393 -21.07 3.76 25.06
CA LEU A 393 -21.39 5.13 25.47
C LEU A 393 -22.12 5.89 24.36
N VAL A 394 -21.71 5.67 23.11
CA VAL A 394 -22.37 6.24 21.92
C VAL A 394 -23.80 5.71 21.78
N GLN A 395 -24.06 4.45 22.15
CA GLN A 395 -25.39 3.85 22.10
C GLN A 395 -26.37 4.43 23.13
N VAL A 396 -25.88 4.87 24.29
CA VAL A 396 -26.71 5.46 25.35
C VAL A 396 -26.96 6.95 25.14
N GLN A 397 -26.12 7.61 24.33
CA GLN A 397 -26.29 9.02 24.01
C GLN A 397 -27.41 9.24 22.97
N PRO A 398 -28.09 10.39 23.00
CA PRO A 398 -29.11 10.76 22.01
C PRO A 398 -28.47 11.17 20.67
N LEU A 399 -27.66 10.28 20.09
CA LEU A 399 -26.93 10.47 18.83
C LEU A 399 -27.54 9.58 17.75
N ARG A 400 -27.79 10.16 16.58
CA ARG A 400 -28.20 9.38 15.40
C ARG A 400 -26.97 8.69 14.79
N ALA A 401 -27.14 7.47 14.28
CA ALA A 401 -26.06 6.74 13.60
C ALA A 401 -25.49 7.53 12.40
N THR A 402 -26.32 8.31 11.71
CA THR A 402 -25.90 9.19 10.61
C THR A 402 -24.98 10.31 11.08
N GLN A 403 -25.17 10.85 12.30
CA GLN A 403 -24.29 11.87 12.87
C GLN A 403 -22.91 11.30 13.19
N LEU A 404 -22.86 10.06 13.69
CA LEU A 404 -21.59 9.37 13.92
C LEU A 404 -20.83 9.17 12.62
N VAL A 405 -21.47 8.61 11.59
CA VAL A 405 -20.83 8.36 10.28
C VAL A 405 -20.44 9.67 9.60
N ALA A 406 -21.30 10.69 9.63
CA ALA A 406 -20.99 12.01 9.07
C ALA A 406 -19.81 12.67 9.79
N ALA A 407 -19.71 12.55 11.12
CA ALA A 407 -18.56 13.06 11.87
C ALA A 407 -17.24 12.40 11.42
N LYS A 408 -17.24 11.07 11.25
CA LYS A 408 -16.07 10.32 10.77
C LYS A 408 -15.70 10.72 9.34
N PHE A 409 -16.69 10.85 8.45
CA PHE A 409 -16.48 11.31 7.08
C PHE A 409 -15.89 12.73 7.06
N LEU A 410 -16.46 13.67 7.83
CA LEU A 410 -15.98 15.06 7.92
C LEU A 410 -14.59 15.19 8.55
N LEU A 411 -14.17 14.26 9.40
CA LEU A 411 -12.81 14.23 9.95
C LEU A 411 -11.78 13.85 8.89
N VAL A 412 -12.07 12.80 8.12
CA VAL A 412 -11.09 12.20 7.21
C VAL A 412 -11.08 12.90 5.85
N LEU A 413 -12.22 13.44 5.42
CA LEU A 413 -12.38 14.09 4.13
C LEU A 413 -11.36 15.22 3.88
N PRO A 414 -11.13 16.20 4.79
CA PRO A 414 -10.16 17.26 4.54
C PRO A 414 -8.74 16.74 4.30
N VAL A 415 -8.34 15.68 5.04
CA VAL A 415 -7.03 15.06 4.89
C VAL A 415 -6.92 14.34 3.54
N MET A 416 -7.94 13.57 3.15
CA MET A 416 -7.97 12.87 1.86
C MET A 416 -8.04 13.84 0.68
N LEU A 417 -8.84 14.90 0.79
CA LEU A 417 -8.99 15.93 -0.23
C LEU A 417 -7.69 16.71 -0.41
N GLY A 418 -7.07 17.16 0.69
CA GLY A 418 -5.78 17.85 0.64
C GLY A 418 -4.70 16.97 0.01
N PHE A 419 -4.66 15.69 0.37
CA PHE A 419 -3.72 14.73 -0.20
C PHE A 419 -3.92 14.52 -1.71
N ALA A 420 -5.16 14.24 -2.14
CA ALA A 420 -5.48 14.00 -3.55
C ALA A 420 -5.28 15.26 -4.42
N LEU A 421 -5.69 16.43 -3.93
CA LEU A 421 -5.47 17.71 -4.62
C LEU A 421 -3.98 18.03 -4.76
N THR A 422 -3.20 17.80 -3.70
CA THR A 422 -1.74 18.03 -3.75
C THR A 422 -1.10 17.14 -4.83
N LEU A 423 -1.47 15.85 -4.87
CA LEU A 423 -0.99 14.93 -5.89
C LEU A 423 -1.42 15.34 -7.31
N GLY A 424 -2.70 15.67 -7.51
CA GLY A 424 -3.23 16.06 -8.82
C GLY A 424 -2.63 17.37 -9.34
N LEU A 425 -2.52 18.38 -8.48
CA LEU A 425 -1.91 19.67 -8.83
C LEU A 425 -0.41 19.55 -9.08
N ALA A 426 0.31 18.78 -8.26
CA ALA A 426 1.73 18.56 -8.44
C ALA A 426 2.00 17.79 -9.74
N ALA A 427 1.24 16.72 -10.01
CA ALA A 427 1.34 15.97 -11.25
C ALA A 427 1.07 16.86 -12.47
N GLY A 428 0.00 17.67 -12.46
CA GLY A 428 -0.32 18.58 -13.56
C GLY A 428 0.77 19.61 -13.87
N ARG A 429 1.42 20.16 -12.83
CA ARG A 429 2.54 21.10 -12.99
C ARG A 429 3.85 20.44 -13.40
N LEU A 430 4.13 19.23 -12.92
CA LEU A 430 5.39 18.53 -13.22
C LEU A 430 5.39 17.94 -14.64
N LEU A 431 4.21 17.63 -15.19
CA LEU A 431 4.05 17.02 -16.51
C LEU A 431 3.75 18.04 -17.62
N ASP A 432 3.69 19.35 -17.34
CA ASP A 432 3.28 20.39 -18.30
C ASP A 432 2.07 19.98 -19.17
N LEU A 433 1.02 19.50 -18.48
CA LEU A 433 -0.18 18.98 -19.14
C LEU A 433 -0.94 20.08 -19.88
N SER A 434 -1.72 19.68 -20.89
CA SER A 434 -2.62 20.61 -21.58
C SER A 434 -3.58 21.32 -20.60
N PRO A 435 -4.03 22.56 -20.87
CA PRO A 435 -4.85 23.35 -19.93
C PRO A 435 -6.12 22.63 -19.43
N ALA A 436 -6.73 21.81 -20.29
CA ALA A 436 -7.90 21.01 -19.94
C ALA A 436 -7.57 19.89 -18.96
N LEU A 437 -6.45 19.18 -19.14
CA LEU A 437 -5.99 18.14 -18.21
C LEU A 437 -5.43 18.73 -16.91
N ALA A 438 -4.80 19.90 -16.97
CA ALA A 438 -4.33 20.62 -15.79
C ALA A 438 -5.49 21.04 -14.86
N PHE A 439 -6.68 21.31 -15.40
CA PHE A 439 -7.90 21.54 -14.62
C PHE A 439 -8.62 20.23 -14.26
N GLY A 440 -8.71 19.28 -15.19
CA GLY A 440 -9.38 18.00 -14.99
C GLY A 440 -8.71 17.13 -13.91
N ALA A 441 -7.38 17.03 -13.91
CA ALA A 441 -6.65 16.19 -12.97
C ALA A 441 -6.95 16.50 -11.48
N PRO A 442 -6.86 17.75 -10.99
CA PRO A 442 -7.21 18.06 -9.61
C PRO A 442 -8.71 17.89 -9.31
N VAL A 443 -9.60 18.15 -10.28
CA VAL A 443 -11.05 17.93 -10.11
C VAL A 443 -11.36 16.44 -9.96
N THR A 444 -10.84 15.60 -10.86
CA THR A 444 -11.02 14.14 -10.76
C THR A 444 -10.37 13.58 -9.49
N ALA A 445 -9.21 14.11 -9.07
CA ALA A 445 -8.58 13.72 -7.81
C ALA A 445 -9.45 14.10 -6.60
N ALA A 446 -10.08 15.27 -6.61
CA ALA A 446 -11.01 15.70 -5.56
C ALA A 446 -12.28 14.83 -5.51
N LEU A 447 -12.88 14.53 -6.66
CA LEU A 447 -14.04 13.63 -6.76
C LEU A 447 -13.68 12.22 -6.31
N SER A 448 -12.49 11.74 -6.66
CA SER A 448 -11.98 10.43 -6.22
C SER A 448 -11.78 10.41 -4.71
N ALA A 449 -11.25 11.49 -4.12
CA ALA A 449 -11.12 11.61 -2.66
C ALA A 449 -12.49 11.57 -1.97
N LEU A 450 -13.49 12.30 -2.48
CA LEU A 450 -14.86 12.27 -1.96
C LEU A 450 -15.48 10.87 -2.04
N ALA A 451 -15.44 10.25 -3.22
CA ALA A 451 -16.01 8.93 -3.48
C ALA A 451 -15.34 7.85 -2.63
N LEU A 452 -14.01 7.78 -2.61
CA LEU A 452 -13.26 6.78 -1.88
C LEU A 452 -13.36 6.96 -0.36
N THR A 453 -13.41 8.20 0.14
CA THR A 453 -13.64 8.45 1.57
C THR A 453 -15.04 8.02 1.98
N GLY A 454 -16.07 8.34 1.17
CA GLY A 454 -17.44 7.93 1.43
C GLY A 454 -17.61 6.42 1.42
N LEU A 455 -17.03 5.74 0.42
CA LEU A 455 -16.99 4.29 0.33
C LEU A 455 -16.26 3.66 1.52
N ALA A 456 -15.09 4.18 1.89
CA ALA A 456 -14.29 3.62 2.98
C ALA A 456 -15.02 3.74 4.32
N VAL A 457 -15.51 4.94 4.68
CA VAL A 457 -16.22 5.16 5.94
C VAL A 457 -17.56 4.42 5.93
N GLY A 458 -18.30 4.43 4.81
CA GLY A 458 -19.58 3.73 4.69
C GLY A 458 -19.46 2.21 4.83
N MET A 459 -18.48 1.60 4.15
CA MET A 459 -18.23 0.16 4.26
C MET A 459 -17.63 -0.22 5.62
N GLY A 460 -16.79 0.65 6.21
CA GLY A 460 -16.30 0.49 7.58
C GLY A 460 -17.42 0.57 8.63
N ALA A 461 -18.41 1.43 8.40
CA ALA A 461 -19.61 1.55 9.24
C ALA A 461 -20.60 0.39 9.05
N ALA A 462 -20.71 -0.16 7.84
CA ALA A 462 -21.59 -1.30 7.53
C ALA A 462 -21.06 -2.62 8.10
N ASN A 463 -19.73 -2.76 8.23
CA ASN A 463 -19.09 -3.95 8.78
C ASN A 463 -18.07 -3.60 9.88
N PRO A 464 -18.50 -3.01 11.01
CA PRO A 464 -17.59 -2.61 12.05
C PRO A 464 -17.11 -3.85 12.82
N ARG A 465 -15.78 -3.98 12.94
CA ARG A 465 -15.15 -5.00 13.77
C ARG A 465 -14.53 -4.34 14.99
N PHE A 466 -15.28 -4.35 16.10
CA PHE A 466 -14.86 -3.72 17.35
C PHE A 466 -13.81 -4.53 18.12
N GLU A 467 -13.79 -5.85 17.93
CA GLU A 467 -12.77 -6.72 18.51
C GLU A 467 -11.60 -6.88 17.54
N TYR A 468 -10.55 -6.08 17.75
CA TYR A 468 -9.30 -6.15 17.01
C TYR A 468 -8.09 -6.15 17.96
N THR A 469 -7.05 -6.89 17.60
CA THR A 469 -5.80 -6.92 18.38
C THR A 469 -4.82 -5.85 17.94
N ASN A 470 -4.86 -5.49 16.64
CA ASN A 470 -4.01 -4.52 15.98
C ASN A 470 -4.81 -3.75 14.93
N ALA A 471 -4.54 -2.45 14.77
CA ALA A 471 -5.16 -1.63 13.72
C ALA A 471 -4.91 -2.19 12.31
N ASN A 472 -3.74 -2.80 12.09
CA ASN A 472 -3.39 -3.42 10.80
C ASN A 472 -4.28 -4.63 10.45
N GLU A 473 -4.89 -5.31 11.44
CA GLU A 473 -5.79 -6.44 11.20
C GLU A 473 -7.12 -5.98 10.54
N LEU A 474 -7.53 -4.73 10.79
CA LEU A 474 -8.77 -4.17 10.25
C LEU A 474 -8.74 -4.08 8.72
N ALA A 475 -7.56 -3.89 8.14
CA ALA A 475 -7.34 -3.83 6.69
C ALA A 475 -7.48 -5.20 5.99
N LEU A 476 -7.50 -6.31 6.74
CA LEU A 476 -7.69 -7.67 6.23
C LEU A 476 -9.08 -8.24 6.54
N THR A 477 -10.00 -7.42 7.04
CA THR A 477 -11.37 -7.87 7.24
C THR A 477 -12.06 -8.11 5.89
N PRO A 478 -13.07 -9.00 5.82
CA PRO A 478 -13.83 -9.21 4.59
C PRO A 478 -14.42 -7.91 4.01
N GLY A 479 -14.89 -7.00 4.86
CA GLY A 479 -15.38 -5.69 4.43
C GLY A 479 -14.28 -4.80 3.84
N ALA A 480 -13.06 -4.82 4.41
CA ALA A 480 -11.90 -4.10 3.89
C ALA A 480 -11.45 -4.66 2.53
N MET A 481 -11.45 -5.98 2.38
CA MET A 481 -11.14 -6.64 1.10
C MET A 481 -12.15 -6.27 0.00
N ALA A 482 -13.45 -6.27 0.33
CA ALA A 482 -14.49 -5.82 -0.57
C ALA A 482 -14.32 -4.33 -0.94
N PHE A 483 -14.03 -3.47 0.04
CA PHE A 483 -13.73 -2.06 -0.20
C PHE A 483 -12.55 -1.90 -1.17
N MET A 484 -11.45 -2.63 -0.94
CA MET A 484 -10.29 -2.55 -1.81
C MET A 484 -10.61 -2.96 -3.25
N ALA A 485 -11.37 -4.04 -3.43
CA ALA A 485 -11.71 -4.47 -4.77
C ALA A 485 -12.63 -3.48 -5.50
N ILE A 486 -13.60 -2.87 -4.80
CA ILE A 486 -14.43 -1.78 -5.35
C ILE A 486 -13.59 -0.54 -5.65
N ALA A 487 -12.68 -0.16 -4.76
CA ALA A 487 -11.81 0.99 -4.94
C ALA A 487 -10.84 0.80 -6.11
N LEU A 488 -10.30 -0.40 -6.31
CA LEU A 488 -9.50 -0.74 -7.49
C LEU A 488 -10.34 -0.76 -8.76
N ALA A 489 -11.58 -1.27 -8.71
CA ALA A 489 -12.50 -1.21 -9.84
C ALA A 489 -12.86 0.24 -10.20
N TYR A 490 -13.05 1.11 -9.21
CA TYR A 490 -13.24 2.55 -9.41
C TYR A 490 -12.01 3.20 -10.05
N ALA A 491 -10.80 2.89 -9.55
CA ALA A 491 -9.55 3.36 -10.15
C ALA A 491 -9.38 2.85 -11.60
N ALA A 492 -9.71 1.59 -11.88
CA ALA A 492 -9.66 1.04 -13.24
C ALA A 492 -10.71 1.67 -14.17
N LEU A 493 -11.94 1.89 -13.69
CA LEU A 493 -13.01 2.50 -14.46
C LEU A 493 -12.68 3.97 -14.79
N THR A 494 -12.20 4.73 -13.80
CA THR A 494 -11.70 6.10 -14.02
C THR A 494 -10.54 6.10 -15.02
N THR A 495 -9.65 5.10 -14.96
CA THR A 495 -8.61 4.91 -15.99
C THR A 495 -9.22 4.73 -17.37
N LEU A 496 -10.17 3.80 -17.55
CA LEU A 496 -10.75 3.51 -18.86
C LEU A 496 -11.49 4.71 -19.46
N LEU A 497 -12.23 5.44 -18.61
CA LEU A 497 -12.93 6.66 -19.01
C LEU A 497 -11.96 7.76 -19.44
N LEU A 498 -10.80 7.89 -18.79
CA LEU A 498 -9.78 8.89 -19.11
C LEU A 498 -8.74 8.43 -20.15
N ALA A 499 -8.60 7.13 -20.38
CA ALA A 499 -7.65 6.57 -21.34
C ALA A 499 -8.18 6.67 -22.78
N ARG A 500 -9.48 6.47 -23.00
CA ARG A 500 -10.13 6.64 -24.31
C ARG A 500 -9.90 8.03 -24.95
N PRO A 501 -10.10 9.15 -24.24
CA PRO A 501 -9.86 10.48 -24.80
C PRO A 501 -8.37 10.74 -25.07
N ALA A 502 -7.47 10.23 -24.22
CA ALA A 502 -6.03 10.30 -24.43
C ALA A 502 -5.59 9.48 -25.67
N TRP A 503 -6.17 8.30 -25.89
CA TRP A 503 -5.88 7.46 -27.07
C TRP A 503 -6.37 8.10 -28.38
N LEU A 504 -7.54 8.73 -28.36
CA LEU A 504 -8.07 9.49 -29.50
C LEU A 504 -7.23 10.75 -29.80
N ALA A 505 -6.67 11.41 -28.79
CA ALA A 505 -5.76 12.54 -28.95
C ALA A 505 -4.39 12.16 -29.56
N VAL A 506 -3.99 10.89 -29.46
CA VAL A 506 -2.79 10.34 -30.13
C VAL A 506 -3.11 9.94 -31.58
N GLY A 507 -4.31 9.40 -31.84
CA GLY A 507 -4.71 8.92 -33.17
C GLY A 507 -5.20 10.00 -34.15
N ALA A 508 -5.81 11.08 -33.66
CA ALA A 508 -6.23 12.22 -34.47
C ALA A 508 -5.21 13.36 -34.36
N ARG A 509 -4.93 14.07 -35.47
CA ARG A 509 -4.08 15.27 -35.48
C ARG A 509 -4.49 16.18 -34.32
N ALA A 510 -3.53 16.39 -33.41
CA ALA A 510 -3.66 17.12 -32.17
C ALA A 510 -4.29 18.50 -32.40
N GLY A 511 -5.47 18.71 -31.84
CA GLY A 511 -6.14 20.01 -31.89
C GLY A 511 -7.63 19.91 -31.64
N GLY A 512 -8.04 19.45 -30.45
CA GLY A 512 -9.39 19.77 -29.97
C GLY A 512 -10.25 18.65 -29.40
N TYR A 513 -9.71 17.47 -29.09
CA TYR A 513 -10.53 16.46 -28.41
C TYR A 513 -11.04 16.97 -27.04
N TRP A 514 -10.18 17.62 -26.25
CA TRP A 514 -10.58 18.20 -24.97
C TRP A 514 -11.46 19.45 -25.08
N THR A 515 -11.60 20.02 -26.27
CA THR A 515 -12.58 21.08 -26.59
C THR A 515 -13.85 20.54 -27.26
N SER A 516 -13.91 19.23 -27.52
CA SER A 516 -15.10 18.58 -28.04
C SER A 516 -16.18 18.46 -26.95
N PRO A 517 -17.47 18.40 -27.31
CA PRO A 517 -18.54 18.19 -26.34
C PRO A 517 -18.37 16.89 -25.52
N GLU A 518 -17.74 15.87 -26.10
CA GLU A 518 -17.39 14.64 -25.37
C GLU A 518 -16.25 14.86 -24.35
N GLY A 519 -15.22 15.62 -24.73
CA GLY A 519 -14.12 15.98 -23.82
C GLY A 519 -14.58 16.85 -22.65
N LEU A 520 -15.54 17.75 -22.88
CA LEU A 520 -16.18 18.55 -21.83
C LEU A 520 -17.08 17.69 -20.92
N ALA A 521 -17.77 16.68 -21.47
CA ALA A 521 -18.59 15.76 -20.69
C ALA A 521 -17.78 14.77 -19.82
N VAL A 522 -16.50 14.55 -20.13
CA VAL A 522 -15.59 13.76 -19.28
C VAL A 522 -14.99 14.61 -18.15
N LEU A 523 -14.93 15.93 -18.31
CA LEU A 523 -14.37 16.89 -17.35
C LEU A 523 -15.42 17.49 -16.39
N GLY A 524 -16.69 17.53 -16.79
CA GLY A 524 -17.83 17.87 -15.93
C GLY A 524 -18.38 16.64 -15.21
#